data_AF-A0A379VQ44-F1
#
_entry.id   AF-A0A379VQ44-F1
#
_cell.length_a   1.000
_cell.length_b   1.000
_cell.length_c   1.000
_cell.angle_alpha   90.00
_cell.angle_beta   90.00
_cell.angle_gamma   90.00
#
_symmetry.space_group_name_H-M   'P 1'
#
loop_
_entity.id
_entity.type
_entity.pdbx_description
1 polymer ?
#
loop_
_entity_poly.entity_id
_entity_poly.type
_entity_poly.pdbx_seq_one_letter_code
_entity_poly.pdbx_strand_id
1 'polypeptide(L)'
;MNNQMKMFVPAVVFAALASASAWANNSDTAQPLEKIAPYPQAEKGMKRQVITLTPQQDESTLKVELLIGQTLNVDCNQHRLGGTLETKTLEGWAMTIMSLITSPLRYQP
;
A
#
# COMPACT_ATOMS: atom_id res chain seq x y z
N MET A 1 -54.98 -47.48 -10.79
CA MET A 1 -53.99 -48.43 -11.34
C MET A 1 -52.60 -47.86 -11.15
N ASN A 2 -51.75 -48.64 -10.50
CA ASN A 2 -50.33 -48.40 -10.29
C ASN A 2 -49.59 -48.23 -11.61
N ASN A 3 -48.62 -47.30 -11.70
CA ASN A 3 -47.26 -47.77 -11.88
C ASN A 3 -46.19 -46.80 -11.36
N GLN A 4 -45.21 -47.43 -10.73
CA GLN A 4 -44.04 -46.89 -10.05
C GLN A 4 -43.12 -46.10 -10.99
N MET A 5 -42.58 -44.97 -10.51
CA MET A 5 -41.15 -44.72 -10.73
C MET A 5 -40.56 -43.98 -9.53
N LYS A 6 -40.07 -44.77 -8.58
CA LYS A 6 -39.09 -44.37 -7.57
C LYS A 6 -37.80 -43.99 -8.28
N MET A 7 -37.30 -42.78 -8.07
CA MET A 7 -35.89 -42.49 -8.25
C MET A 7 -35.41 -41.67 -7.05
N PHE A 8 -34.80 -42.40 -6.11
CA PHE A 8 -33.94 -41.90 -5.06
C PHE A 8 -32.54 -41.74 -5.66
N VAL A 9 -32.00 -40.52 -5.76
CA VAL A 9 -30.55 -40.26 -5.88
C VAL A 9 -30.29 -38.85 -5.30
N PRO A 10 -29.09 -38.55 -4.76
CA PRO A 10 -28.89 -38.27 -3.34
C PRO A 10 -28.59 -36.79 -3.09
N ALA A 11 -28.56 -36.45 -1.80
CA ALA A 11 -28.13 -35.16 -1.28
C ALA A 11 -26.92 -34.56 -2.00
N VAL A 12 -27.11 -33.40 -2.62
CA VAL A 12 -26.03 -32.43 -2.81
C VAL A 12 -26.38 -31.23 -1.95
N VAL A 13 -25.81 -31.22 -0.74
CA VAL A 13 -25.78 -30.02 0.10
C VAL A 13 -24.87 -29.03 -0.61
N PHE A 14 -25.45 -28.15 -1.42
CA PHE A 14 -24.78 -26.92 -1.84
C PHE A 14 -24.84 -25.94 -0.65
N ALA A 15 -23.92 -26.13 0.30
CA ALA A 15 -23.61 -25.07 1.26
C ALA A 15 -22.91 -23.96 0.46
N ALA A 16 -23.70 -22.99 -0.01
CA ALA A 16 -23.17 -21.75 -0.52
C ALA A 16 -22.41 -21.08 0.62
N LEU A 17 -21.08 -21.24 0.65
CA LEU A 17 -20.22 -20.31 1.36
C LEU A 17 -20.41 -18.97 0.64
N ALA A 18 -21.31 -18.14 1.14
CA ALA A 18 -21.34 -16.73 0.82
C ALA A 18 -20.02 -16.17 1.35
N SER A 19 -19.03 -16.07 0.48
CA SER A 19 -17.77 -15.38 0.75
C SER A 19 -18.12 -14.01 1.33
N ALA A 20 -17.85 -13.81 2.61
CA ALA A 20 -17.90 -12.49 3.21
C ALA A 20 -16.84 -11.66 2.49
N SER A 21 -17.28 -10.85 1.53
CA SER A 21 -16.45 -9.81 0.95
C SER A 21 -16.02 -8.90 2.10
N ALA A 22 -14.74 -8.96 2.46
CA ALA A 22 -14.16 -8.04 3.42
C ALA A 22 -14.40 -6.62 2.90
N TRP A 23 -15.06 -5.80 3.72
CA TRP A 23 -15.26 -4.39 3.42
C TRP A 23 -13.88 -3.73 3.49
N ALA A 24 -13.35 -3.33 2.33
CA ALA A 24 -12.20 -2.46 2.28
C ALA A 24 -12.63 -1.10 2.85
N ASN A 25 -12.15 -0.77 4.05
CA ASN A 25 -12.29 0.57 4.61
C ASN A 25 -11.39 1.53 3.81
N ASN A 26 -11.95 2.13 2.76
CA ASN A 26 -11.35 3.32 2.14
C ASN A 26 -11.65 4.51 3.06
N SER A 27 -10.85 4.71 4.10
CA SER A 27 -10.86 5.95 4.87
C SER A 27 -10.18 7.08 4.09
N ASP A 28 -10.79 7.47 2.96
CA ASP A 28 -10.37 8.61 2.13
C ASP A 28 -10.87 9.92 2.74
N THR A 29 -10.41 10.23 3.95
CA THR A 29 -10.48 11.58 4.50
C THR A 29 -9.07 12.13 4.68
N ALA A 30 -8.29 12.13 3.60
CA ALA A 30 -7.03 12.85 3.57
C ALA A 30 -7.33 14.34 3.67
N GLN A 31 -7.10 14.93 4.86
CA GLN A 31 -7.16 16.37 5.03
C GLN A 31 -6.07 17.03 4.19
N PRO A 32 -6.30 18.24 3.63
CA PRO A 32 -5.28 18.99 2.93
C PRO A 32 -4.01 19.11 3.79
N LEU A 33 -2.86 18.74 3.24
CA LEU A 33 -1.59 18.68 3.96
C LEU A 33 -1.23 20.04 4.58
N GLU A 34 -1.61 21.12 3.89
CA GLU A 34 -1.43 22.51 4.30
C GLU A 34 -2.16 22.85 5.61
N LYS A 35 -3.19 22.10 6.00
CA LYS A 35 -3.87 22.28 7.31
C LYS A 35 -3.12 21.63 8.46
N ILE A 36 -2.26 20.65 8.19
CA ILE A 36 -1.52 19.89 9.22
C ILE A 36 -0.26 20.66 9.61
N ALA A 37 0.56 21.02 8.62
CA ALA A 37 1.76 21.83 8.80
C ALA A 37 2.18 22.45 7.45
N PRO A 38 3.01 23.50 7.45
CA PRO A 38 3.49 24.13 6.22
C PRO A 38 4.62 23.31 5.57
N TYR A 39 4.30 22.10 5.10
CA TYR A 39 5.26 21.25 4.38
C TYR A 39 5.69 21.89 3.06
N PRO A 40 7.00 21.92 2.74
CA PRO A 40 7.47 22.51 1.49
C PRO A 40 6.89 21.77 0.28
N GLN A 41 6.65 22.50 -0.80
CA GLN A 41 6.24 21.92 -2.08
C GLN A 41 7.39 21.09 -2.68
N ALA A 42 7.05 20.14 -3.55
CA ALA A 42 8.07 19.37 -4.25
C ALA A 42 8.95 20.29 -5.10
N GLU A 43 10.26 20.14 -4.98
CA GLU A 43 11.21 20.82 -5.86
C GLU A 43 11.04 20.37 -7.32
N LYS A 44 11.60 21.13 -8.26
CA LYS A 44 11.50 20.83 -9.69
C LYS A 44 12.09 19.45 -10.00
N GLY A 45 11.28 18.57 -10.59
CA GLY A 45 11.67 17.20 -10.92
C GLY A 45 11.42 16.18 -9.81
N MET A 46 11.00 16.62 -8.62
CA MET A 46 10.63 15.75 -7.51
C MET A 46 9.11 15.55 -7.46
N LYS A 47 8.67 14.47 -6.80
CA LYS A 47 7.26 14.23 -6.48
C LYS A 47 7.09 14.13 -4.97
N ARG A 48 6.12 14.85 -4.42
CA ARG A 48 5.74 14.78 -3.00
C ARG A 48 4.67 13.71 -2.82
N GLN A 49 4.95 12.70 -2.00
CA GLN A 49 4.01 11.64 -1.66
C GLN A 49 3.66 11.74 -0.17
N VAL A 50 2.43 11.37 0.19
CA VAL A 50 1.92 11.40 1.56
C VAL A 50 1.32 10.04 1.87
N ILE A 51 1.70 9.48 3.02
CA ILE A 51 1.13 8.24 3.55
C ILE A 51 0.38 8.61 4.82
N THR A 52 -0.93 8.46 4.81
CA THR A 52 -1.78 8.64 6.00
C THR A 52 -2.05 7.26 6.58
N LEU A 53 -1.56 7.02 7.80
CA LEU A 53 -1.79 5.77 8.51
C LEU A 53 -3.17 5.78 9.16
N THR A 54 -3.83 4.62 9.14
CA THR A 54 -5.05 4.41 9.92
C THR A 54 -4.69 4.26 11.40
N PRO A 55 -5.35 4.98 12.32
CA PRO A 55 -5.08 4.86 13.75
C PRO A 55 -5.26 3.42 14.25
N GLN A 56 -4.34 2.95 15.09
CA GLN A 56 -4.42 1.63 15.73
C GLN A 56 -4.47 1.75 17.25
N GLN A 57 -4.95 0.70 17.94
CA GLN A 57 -5.04 0.71 19.41
C GLN A 57 -3.66 0.66 20.08
N ASP A 58 -2.74 -0.13 19.53
CA ASP A 58 -1.37 -0.26 20.02
C ASP A 58 -0.39 -0.17 18.85
N GLU A 59 0.12 1.04 18.62
CA GLU A 59 1.09 1.33 17.57
C GLU A 59 2.53 0.93 17.93
N SER A 60 2.81 0.60 19.21
CA SER A 60 4.16 0.25 19.67
C SER A 60 4.66 -1.09 19.12
N THR A 61 3.74 -1.97 18.74
CA THR A 61 4.01 -3.27 18.13
C THR A 61 4.10 -3.22 16.61
N LEU A 62 3.83 -2.05 16.01
CA LEU A 62 3.75 -1.86 14.57
C LEU A 62 4.94 -1.04 14.06
N LYS A 63 5.33 -1.32 12.82
CA LYS A 63 6.38 -0.58 12.11
C LYS A 63 5.94 -0.29 10.69
N VAL A 64 6.46 0.79 10.14
CA VAL A 64 6.27 1.17 8.73
C VAL A 64 7.53 0.79 7.96
N GLU A 65 7.34 0.05 6.87
CA GLU A 65 8.38 -0.19 5.87
C GLU A 65 8.07 0.64 4.62
N LEU A 66 9.06 1.41 4.14
CA LEU A 66 8.91 2.26 2.97
C LEU A 66 9.44 1.53 1.73
N LEU A 67 8.54 1.20 0.81
CA LEU A 67 8.88 0.60 -0.47
C LEU A 67 9.02 1.70 -1.52
N ILE A 68 10.24 2.18 -1.74
CA ILE A 68 10.51 3.23 -2.72
C ILE A 68 11.15 2.59 -3.96
N GLY A 69 10.53 2.81 -5.12
CA GLY A 69 10.94 2.19 -6.36
C GLY A 69 10.38 2.90 -7.59
N GLN A 70 10.76 2.39 -8.74
CA GLN A 70 10.24 2.81 -10.04
C GLN A 70 9.92 1.57 -10.88
N THR A 71 8.82 1.61 -11.61
CA THR A 71 8.45 0.53 -12.54
C THR A 71 9.32 0.60 -13.77
N LEU A 72 10.04 -0.47 -14.06
CA LEU A 72 10.96 -0.59 -15.20
C LEU A 72 10.76 -1.92 -15.91
N ASN A 73 11.01 -1.92 -17.22
CA ASN A 73 11.15 -3.16 -17.97
C ASN A 73 12.61 -3.61 -17.88
N VAL A 74 12.84 -4.75 -17.24
CA VAL A 74 14.17 -5.28 -16.92
C VAL A 74 14.25 -6.76 -17.29
N ASP A 75 15.48 -7.29 -17.39
CA ASP A 75 15.72 -8.72 -17.60
C ASP A 75 15.52 -9.55 -16.31
N CYS A 76 15.90 -10.82 -16.33
CA CYS A 76 15.74 -11.73 -15.20
C CYS A 76 16.77 -11.54 -14.07
N ASN A 77 17.70 -10.59 -14.20
CA ASN A 77 18.72 -10.35 -13.18
C ASN A 77 18.13 -9.65 -11.95
N GLN A 78 18.88 -9.66 -10.84
CA GLN A 78 18.47 -8.92 -9.64
C GLN A 78 18.77 -7.44 -9.81
N HIS A 79 17.72 -6.62 -9.80
CA HIS A 79 17.82 -5.17 -9.91
C HIS A 79 17.60 -4.51 -8.56
N ARG A 80 18.39 -3.46 -8.28
CA ARG A 80 18.21 -2.60 -7.10
C ARG A 80 18.23 -1.14 -7.53
N LEU A 81 17.27 -0.38 -7.03
CA LEU A 81 17.29 1.07 -7.17
C LEU A 81 18.27 1.64 -6.15
N GLY A 82 19.35 2.27 -6.64
CA GLY A 82 20.28 3.00 -5.78
C GLY A 82 19.77 4.40 -5.45
N GLY A 83 20.24 4.97 -4.35
CA GLY A 83 19.91 6.33 -3.95
C GLY A 83 20.28 6.61 -2.50
N THR A 84 20.08 7.85 -2.10
CA THR A 84 20.28 8.32 -0.72
C THR A 84 18.95 8.82 -0.17
N LEU A 85 18.50 8.23 0.92
CA LEU A 85 17.33 8.66 1.65
C LEU A 85 17.76 9.59 2.78
N GLU A 86 17.41 10.87 2.67
CA GLU A 86 17.74 11.90 3.64
C GLU A 86 16.55 12.21 4.53
N THR A 87 16.79 12.25 5.85
CA THR A 87 15.81 12.66 6.85
C THR A 87 16.04 14.12 7.20
N LYS A 88 15.01 14.94 7.09
CA LYS A 88 15.03 16.36 7.48
C LYS A 88 13.95 16.64 8.51
N THR A 89 14.22 17.57 9.42
CA THR A 89 13.22 18.03 10.40
C THR A 89 12.52 19.27 9.85
N LEU A 90 11.19 19.33 9.97
CA LEU A 90 10.43 20.53 9.66
C LEU A 90 10.66 21.56 10.77
N GLU A 91 11.38 22.63 10.45
CA GLU A 91 11.75 23.67 11.39
C GLU A 91 10.53 24.23 12.12
N GLY A 92 10.57 24.21 13.45
CA GLY A 92 9.48 24.72 14.30
C GLY A 92 8.28 23.77 14.51
N TRP A 93 8.24 22.59 13.89
CA TRP A 93 7.09 21.68 13.95
C TRP A 93 7.38 20.29 14.53
N ALA A 94 8.63 19.98 14.87
CA ALA A 94 9.08 18.67 15.40
C ALA A 94 8.65 17.45 14.54
N MET A 95 8.23 17.68 13.30
CA MET A 95 7.85 16.66 12.34
C MET A 95 9.04 16.31 11.46
N THR A 96 9.07 15.07 10.99
CA THR A 96 10.13 14.56 10.12
C THR A 96 9.63 14.42 8.68
N ILE A 97 10.43 14.89 7.73
CA ILE A 97 10.23 14.67 6.29
C ILE A 97 11.39 13.86 5.73
N MET A 98 11.12 13.05 4.70
CA MET A 98 12.12 12.21 4.05
C MET A 98 12.22 12.58 2.57
N SER A 99 13.44 12.72 2.08
CA SER A 99 13.75 13.05 0.68
C SER A 99 14.64 11.97 0.09
N LEU A 100 14.20 11.33 -1.00
CA LEU A 100 15.00 10.34 -1.72
C LEU A 100 15.65 10.97 -2.95
N ILE A 101 16.97 10.91 -3.02
CA ILE A 101 17.74 11.26 -4.22
C ILE A 101 18.17 9.95 -4.88
N THR A 102 17.53 9.58 -5.98
CA THR A 102 17.82 8.34 -6.71
C THR A 102 19.15 8.45 -7.46
N SER A 103 19.97 7.40 -7.38
CA SER A 103 21.15 7.26 -8.23
C SER A 103 20.77 6.77 -9.62
N PRO A 104 21.58 7.04 -10.66
CA PRO A 104 21.39 6.44 -11.97
C PRO A 104 21.35 4.90 -11.87
N LEU A 105 20.48 4.28 -12.67
CA LEU A 105 20.41 2.82 -12.76
C LEU A 105 21.75 2.29 -13.27
N ARG A 106 22.45 1.50 -12.45
CA ARG A 106 23.62 0.76 -12.89
C ARG A 106 23.13 -0.59 -13.43
N TYR A 107 23.20 -0.75 -14.75
CA TYR A 107 23.07 -2.06 -15.37
C TYR A 107 24.26 -2.92 -14.97
N GLN A 108 24.02 -3.99 -14.22
CA GLN A 108 25.02 -5.03 -13.94
C GLN A 108 24.70 -6.22 -14.85
N PRO A 109 25.54 -6.52 -15.86
CA PRO A 109 25.36 -7.66 -16.74
C PRO A 109 25.57 -9.00 -16.02
#